data_AF-A0A133XGE3-F1
#
_entry.id   AF-A0A133XGE3-F1
#
_cell.length_a   1.000
_cell.length_b   1.000
_cell.length_c   1.000
_cell.angle_alpha   90.00
_cell.angle_beta   90.00
_cell.angle_gamma   90.00
#
_symmetry.space_group_name_H-M   'P 1'
#
loop_
_entity.id
_entity.type
_entity.pdbx_description
1 polymer ?
#
loop_
_entity_poly.entity_id
_entity_poly.type
_entity_poly.pdbx_seq_one_letter_code
_entity_poly.pdbx_strand_id
1 'polypeptide(L)' 'MPSSELWAGALSLLLIHHETGCPHSALNAVRLLERLCEMDGVDAETRNLCERASARLSRQQEARHACTA' A
#
# COMPACT_ATOMS: atom_id res chain seq x y z
N MET A 1 14.45 2.12 -11.71
CA MET A 1 13.05 2.55 -11.80
C MET A 1 12.15 1.34 -11.68
N PRO A 2 11.08 1.40 -10.88
CA PRO A 2 10.10 0.33 -10.78
C PRO A 2 9.41 0.01 -12.11
N SER A 3 9.23 -1.29 -12.36
CA SER A 3 8.46 -1.78 -13.51
C SER A 3 7.02 -1.31 -13.42
N SER A 4 6.40 -1.00 -14.57
CA SER A 4 4.98 -0.63 -14.65
C SER A 4 4.05 -1.68 -14.03
N GLU A 5 4.43 -2.96 -14.10
CA GLU A 5 3.72 -4.08 -13.48
C GLU A 5 3.64 -3.99 -11.95
N LEU A 6 4.69 -3.47 -11.28
CA LEU A 6 4.68 -3.29 -9.82
C LEU A 6 3.72 -2.17 -9.41
N TRP A 7 3.71 -1.07 -10.16
CA TRP A 7 2.74 0.00 -9.95
C TRP A 7 1.31 -0.46 -10.21
N ALA A 8 1.09 -1.19 -11.31
CA ALA A 8 -0.21 -1.76 -11.62
C ALA A 8 -0.70 -2.69 -10.50
N GLY A 9 0.17 -3.58 -10.01
CA GLY A 9 -0.16 -4.47 -8.90
C GLY A 9 -0.52 -3.71 -7.61
N ALA A 10 0.27 -2.71 -7.23
CA ALA A 10 -0.02 -1.88 -6.06
C ALA A 10 -1.37 -1.15 -6.21
N LEU A 11 -1.63 -0.51 -7.35
CA LEU A 11 -2.87 0.21 -7.63
C LEU A 11 -4.09 -0.74 -7.67
N SER A 12 -3.96 -1.93 -8.27
CA SER A 12 -5.02 -2.94 -8.27
C SER A 12 -5.40 -3.36 -6.86
N LEU A 13 -4.43 -3.59 -5.97
CA LEU A 13 -4.71 -3.97 -4.59
C LEU A 13 -5.33 -2.84 -3.77
N LEU A 14 -4.98 -1.59 -4.06
CA LEU A 14 -5.64 -0.42 -3.46
C LEU A 14 -7.11 -0.32 -3.90
N LEU A 15 -7.38 -0.51 -5.20
CA LEU A 15 -8.73 -0.52 -5.75
C LEU A 15 -9.57 -1.65 -5.15
N ILE A 16 -9.07 -2.87 -5.18
CA ILE A 16 -9.74 -4.03 -4.57
C ILE A 16 -10.03 -3.76 -3.09
N HIS A 17 -9.07 -3.20 -2.34
CA HIS A 17 -9.30 -2.87 -0.94
C HIS A 17 -10.40 -1.81 -0.77
N HIS A 18 -10.39 -0.77 -1.60
CA HIS A 18 -11.39 0.29 -1.57
C HIS A 18 -12.79 -0.22 -1.92
N GLU A 19 -12.89 -1.11 -2.90
CA GLU A 19 -14.17 -1.66 -3.39
C GLU A 19 -14.75 -2.73 -2.46
N THR A 20 -13.91 -3.57 -1.86
CA THR A 20 -14.35 -4.76 -1.12
C THR A 20 -14.11 -4.68 0.40
N GLY A 21 -13.26 -3.77 0.85
CA GLY A 21 -12.77 -3.74 2.22
C GLY A 21 -11.78 -4.86 2.57
N CYS A 22 -11.35 -5.69 1.60
CA CYS A 22 -10.52 -6.87 1.86
C CYS A 22 -9.21 -6.52 2.60
N PRO A 23 -8.98 -7.02 3.82
CA PRO A 23 -7.80 -6.68 4.62
C PRO A 23 -6.51 -7.23 4.02
N HIS A 24 -6.58 -8.41 3.38
CA HIS A 24 -5.41 -9.00 2.72
C HIS A 24 -4.95 -8.17 1.52
N SER A 25 -5.88 -7.54 0.80
CA SER A 25 -5.54 -6.61 -0.27
C SER A 25 -4.81 -5.38 0.27
N ALA A 26 -5.25 -4.81 1.39
CA ALA A 26 -4.54 -3.71 2.05
C ALA A 26 -3.13 -4.11 2.51
N LEU A 27 -2.97 -5.29 3.12
CA LEU A 27 -1.66 -5.78 3.57
C LEU A 27 -0.69 -5.95 2.40
N ASN A 28 -1.15 -6.53 1.28
CA ASN A 28 -0.32 -6.70 0.10
C ASN A 28 0.00 -5.35 -0.58
N ALA A 29 -0.94 -4.41 -0.59
CA ALA A 29 -0.70 -3.04 -1.07
C ALA A 29 0.39 -2.34 -0.24
N VAL A 30 0.33 -2.44 1.10
CA VAL A 30 1.37 -1.90 2.01
C VAL A 30 2.74 -2.43 1.65
N ARG A 31 2.89 -3.76 1.54
CA ARG A 31 4.19 -4.40 1.21
C ARG A 31 4.75 -3.94 -0.13
N LEU A 32 3.89 -3.81 -1.15
CA LEU A 32 4.32 -3.32 -2.46
C LEU A 32 4.72 -1.84 -2.41
N LEU A 33 3.98 -1.00 -1.68
CA LEU A 33 4.31 0.42 -1.51
C LEU A 33 5.64 0.60 -0.77
N GLU A 34 5.88 -0.15 0.30
CA GLU A 34 7.17 -0.15 1.02
C GLU A 34 8.29 -0.58 0.08
N ARG A 35 8.10 -1.65 -0.70
CA ARG A 35 9.09 -2.09 -1.68
C ARG A 35 9.37 -1.02 -2.74
N LEU A 36 8.34 -0.33 -3.23
CA LEU A 36 8.48 0.75 -4.21
C LEU A 36 9.29 1.92 -3.63
N CYS A 37 9.12 2.27 -2.35
CA CYS A 37 9.92 3.31 -1.69
C CYS A 37 11.42 3.00 -1.71
N GLU A 38 11.79 1.74 -1.51
CA GLU A 38 13.17 1.28 -1.46
C GLU A 38 13.85 1.20 -2.83
N MET A 39 13.10 1.33 -3.94
CA MET A 39 13.66 1.14 -5.27
C MET A 39 14.40 2.38 -5.79
N ASP A 40 15.58 2.13 -6.37
CA ASP A 40 16.33 3.14 -7.10
C ASP A 40 15.52 3.70 -8.28
N GLY A 41 15.54 5.03 -8.40
CA GLY A 41 14.84 5.77 -9.45
C GLY A 41 13.40 6.17 -9.11
N VAL A 42 12.93 5.95 -7.88
CA VAL A 42 11.73 6.59 -7.36
C VAL A 42 12.11 7.94 -6.77
N ASP A 43 11.43 9.01 -7.18
CA ASP A 43 11.69 10.35 -6.66
C ASP A 43 11.24 10.50 -5.20
N ALA A 44 11.80 11.48 -4.47
CA ALA A 44 11.47 11.77 -3.09
C ALA A 44 9.97 12.01 -2.87
N GLU A 45 9.29 12.73 -3.76
CA GLU A 45 7.84 12.99 -3.66
C GLU A 45 7.04 11.67 -3.73
N THR A 46 7.43 10.80 -4.67
CA THR A 46 6.78 9.50 -4.84
C THR A 46 7.06 8.56 -3.66
N ARG A 47 8.29 8.57 -3.09
CA ARG A 47 8.57 7.82 -1.86
C ARG A 47 7.72 8.30 -0.71
N ASN A 48 7.63 9.61 -0.50
CA ASN A 48 6.83 10.19 0.57
C ASN A 48 5.34 9.81 0.43
N LEU A 49 4.82 9.80 -0.81
CA LEU A 49 3.47 9.36 -1.09
C LEU A 49 3.27 7.89 -0.70
N CYS A 50 4.18 7.01 -1.12
CA CYS A 50 4.12 5.58 -0.82
C CYS A 50 4.22 5.30 0.70
N GLU A 51 5.10 5.99 1.42
CA GLU A 51 5.22 5.90 2.90
C GLU A 51 3.95 6.36 3.61
N ARG A 52 3.37 7.50 3.19
CA ARG A 52 2.13 8.00 3.78
C ARG A 52 0.95 7.07 3.51
N ALA A 53 0.89 6.51 2.30
CA ALA A 53 -0.14 5.58 1.90
C ALA A 53 -0.04 4.27 2.70
N SER A 54 1.15 3.69 2.80
CA SER A 54 1.38 2.47 3.59
C SER A 54 1.04 2.69 5.07
N ALA A 55 1.51 3.78 5.68
CA ALA A 55 1.21 4.12 7.07
C ALA A 55 -0.30 4.37 7.33
N ARG A 56 -1.05 4.88 6.34
CA ARG A 56 -2.50 5.05 6.46
C ARG A 56 -3.23 3.70 6.41
N LEU A 57 -2.84 2.83 5.47
CA LEU A 57 -3.42 1.49 5.31
C LEU A 57 -3.16 0.60 6.52
N SER A 58 -1.95 0.63 7.10
CA SER A 58 -1.60 -0.11 8.31
C SER A 58 -2.46 0.31 9.50
N ARG A 59 -2.59 1.62 9.74
CA ARG A 59 -3.46 2.16 10.80
C ARG A 59 -4.92 1.77 10.64
N GLN A 60 -5.43 1.75 9.41
CA GLN A 60 -6.80 1.30 9.13
C GLN A 60 -6.99 -0.20 9.41
N GLN A 61 -5.95 -1.02 9.20
CA GLN A 61 -5.99 -2.43 9.58
C GLN A 61 -5.91 -2.63 11.09
N GLU A 62 -5.03 -1.91 11.78
CA GLU A 62 -4.91 -1.98 13.24
C GLU A 62 -6.22 -1.59 13.93
N ALA A 63 -6.87 -0.51 13.47
CA ALA A 63 -8.18 -0.08 13.98
C ALA A 63 -9.27 -1.15 13.79
N ARG A 64 -9.24 -1.89 12.67
CA ARG A 64 -10.17 -3.00 12.41
C ARG A 64 -9.90 -4.19 13.34
N HIS A 65 -8.64 -4.57 13.53
CA HIS A 65 -8.27 -5.67 14.44
C HIS A 65 -8.57 -5.35 15.91
N ALA A 66 -8.42 -4.09 16.32
CA ALA A 66 -8.73 -3.65 17.69
C ALA A 66 -10.24 -3.72 18.02
N CYS A 67 -11.12 -3.67 17.02
CA CYS A 67 -12.57 -3.73 17.19
C CYS A 67 -13.14 -5.16 17.16
N THR A 68 -12.30 -6.17 16.94
CA THR A 68 -12.66 -7.60 16.93
C THR A 68 -12.40 -8.31 18.27
N ALA A 69 -12.26 -7.58 19.38
CA ALA A 69 -12.03 -8.12 20.73
C ALA A 69 -13.19 -7.84 21.69
#